data_AF-A0A348Z1N2-F1
#
_entry.id   AF-A0A348Z1N2-F1
#
_cell.length_a   1.000
_cell.length_b   1.000
_cell.length_c   1.000
_cell.angle_alpha   90.00
_cell.angle_beta   90.00
_cell.angle_gamma   90.00
#
_symmetry.space_group_name_H-M   'P 1'
#
loop_
_entity.id
_entity.type
_entity.pdbx_description
1 polymer ?
#
loop_
_entity_poly.entity_id
_entity_poly.type
_entity_poly.pdbx_seq_one_letter_code
_entity_poly.pdbx_strand_id
1 'polypeptide(L)'
;MNKECSEVIKLVGLFDSIIGIIVSLILMLFFNWISWFFLLGIICSFVNFIINSLTTEMIIMKDKRFKGLLILLSYIVRIGLVCGISLAIIKKSEVSFFIFIAGYTAQLLAILCYGFSLKSQKGV
;
A
#
# COMPACT_ATOMS: atom_id res chain seq x y z
N MET A 1 17.59 6.45 -1.06
CA MET A 1 16.93 5.20 -0.69
C MET A 1 17.99 4.16 -0.40
N ASN A 2 18.12 3.81 0.87
CA ASN A 2 19.04 2.79 1.35
C ASN A 2 18.75 1.44 0.67
N LYS A 3 19.77 0.60 0.50
CA LYS A 3 19.64 -0.73 -0.14
C LYS A 3 18.60 -1.59 0.58
N GLU A 4 18.63 -1.61 1.91
CA GLU A 4 17.66 -2.36 2.73
C GLU A 4 16.22 -1.87 2.51
N CYS A 5 16.00 -0.55 2.49
CA CYS A 5 14.69 0.05 2.22
C CYS A 5 14.18 -0.30 0.80
N SER A 6 15.09 -0.29 -0.18
CA SER A 6 14.79 -0.68 -1.56
C SER A 6 14.40 -2.15 -1.68
N GLU A 7 15.09 -3.04 -0.96
CA GLU A 7 14.78 -4.47 -0.93
C GLU A 7 13.41 -4.74 -0.31
N VAL A 8 13.08 -4.08 0.81
CA VAL A 8 11.75 -4.17 1.44
C VAL A 8 10.67 -3.77 0.44
N ILE A 9 10.81 -2.63 -0.23
CA ILE A 9 9.82 -2.12 -1.19
C ILE A 9 9.63 -3.09 -2.36
N LYS A 10 10.71 -3.66 -2.90
CA LYS A 10 10.63 -4.63 -4.00
C LYS A 10 9.89 -5.91 -3.58
N LEU A 11 10.19 -6.44 -2.41
CA LEU A 11 9.64 -7.71 -1.94
C LEU A 11 8.17 -7.58 -1.54
N VAL A 12 7.81 -6.49 -0.84
CA VAL A 12 6.40 -6.16 -0.56
C VAL A 12 5.64 -5.91 -1.86
N GLY A 13 6.21 -5.17 -2.81
CA GLY A 13 5.59 -4.92 -4.11
C GLY A 13 5.35 -6.20 -4.94
N LEU A 14 6.24 -7.18 -4.82
CA LEU A 14 6.06 -8.50 -5.43
C LEU A 14 4.90 -9.27 -4.79
N PHE A 15 4.79 -9.27 -3.47
CA PHE A 15 3.63 -9.86 -2.78
C PHE A 15 2.32 -9.13 -3.11
N ASP A 16 2.31 -7.79 -3.10
CA ASP A 16 1.17 -6.98 -3.50
C ASP A 16 0.72 -7.30 -4.94
N SER A 17 1.68 -7.51 -5.85
CA SER A 17 1.38 -7.88 -7.24
C SER A 17 0.74 -9.28 -7.34
N ILE A 18 1.28 -10.27 -6.61
CA ILE A 18 0.73 -11.64 -6.60
C ILE A 18 -0.68 -11.65 -6.01
N ILE A 19 -0.87 -11.02 -4.84
CA ILE A 19 -2.17 -10.92 -4.17
C ILE A 19 -3.15 -10.15 -5.05
N GLY A 20 -2.70 -9.03 -5.62
CA GLY A 20 -3.45 -8.20 -6.57
C GLY A 20 -4.01 -9.01 -7.73
N ILE A 21 -3.15 -9.76 -8.42
CA ILE A 21 -3.55 -10.57 -9.58
C ILE A 21 -4.52 -11.68 -9.16
N ILE A 22 -4.19 -12.48 -8.14
CA ILE A 22 -5.01 -13.63 -7.73
C ILE A 22 -6.40 -13.17 -7.28
N VAL A 23 -6.47 -12.19 -6.38
CA VAL A 23 -7.75 -11.73 -5.83
C VAL A 23 -8.58 -11.01 -6.90
N SER A 24 -7.94 -10.24 -7.78
CA SER A 24 -8.68 -9.56 -8.86
C SER A 24 -9.25 -10.53 -9.87
N LEU A 25 -8.55 -11.61 -10.21
CA LEU A 25 -9.08 -12.68 -11.07
C LEU A 25 -10.31 -13.33 -10.43
N ILE A 26 -10.25 -13.62 -9.13
CA ILE A 26 -11.40 -14.18 -8.39
C ILE A 26 -12.57 -13.18 -8.39
N LEU A 27 -12.31 -11.91 -8.05
CA LEU A 27 -13.34 -10.87 -8.03
C LEU A 27 -13.95 -10.61 -9.41
N MET A 28 -13.19 -10.78 -10.49
CA MET A 28 -13.69 -10.58 -11.85
C MET A 28 -14.82 -11.57 -12.19
N LEU A 29 -14.80 -12.78 -11.62
CA LEU A 29 -15.87 -13.77 -11.80
C LEU A 29 -17.20 -13.34 -11.20
N PHE A 30 -17.18 -12.52 -10.15
CA PHE A 30 -18.39 -12.10 -9.41
C PHE A 30 -18.83 -10.66 -9.73
N PHE A 31 -17.87 -9.77 -9.96
CA PHE A 31 -18.09 -8.31 -10.01
C PHE A 31 -17.64 -7.67 -11.34
N ASN A 32 -17.16 -8.45 -12.32
CA ASN A 32 -16.75 -7.99 -13.65
C ASN A 32 -15.80 -6.78 -13.57
N TRP A 33 -16.16 -5.66 -14.21
CA TRP A 33 -15.37 -4.43 -14.29
C TRP A 33 -15.11 -3.75 -12.94
N ILE A 34 -15.91 -4.04 -11.92
CA ILE A 34 -15.73 -3.45 -10.59
C ILE A 34 -14.48 -4.03 -9.91
N SER A 35 -14.01 -5.21 -10.29
CA SER A 35 -12.77 -5.81 -9.75
C SER A 35 -11.53 -4.94 -9.97
N TRP A 36 -11.51 -4.10 -11.00
CA TRP A 36 -10.41 -3.15 -11.26
C TRP A 36 -10.21 -2.14 -10.11
N PHE A 37 -11.25 -1.83 -9.33
CA PHE A 37 -11.11 -0.97 -8.16
C PHE A 37 -10.27 -1.64 -7.05
N PHE A 38 -10.21 -2.97 -7.00
CA PHE A 38 -9.34 -3.69 -6.08
C PHE A 38 -7.87 -3.45 -6.41
N LEU A 39 -7.49 -3.58 -7.70
CA LEU A 39 -6.13 -3.27 -8.16
C LEU A 39 -5.77 -1.81 -7.89
N LEU A 40 -6.73 -0.89 -8.07
CA LEU A 40 -6.54 0.52 -7.75
C LEU A 40 -6.28 0.73 -6.25
N GLY A 41 -6.97 -0.02 -5.39
CA GLY A 41 -6.72 -0.10 -3.95
C GLY A 41 -5.30 -0.56 -3.62
N ILE A 42 -4.86 -1.67 -4.22
CA ILE A 42 -3.49 -2.19 -4.07
C ILE A 42 -2.46 -1.13 -4.52
N ILE A 43 -2.63 -0.55 -5.70
CA ILE A 43 -1.71 0.49 -6.22
C ILE A 43 -1.66 1.69 -5.27
N CYS A 44 -2.82 2.17 -4.80
CA CYS A 44 -2.91 3.29 -3.87
C CYS A 44 -2.18 2.99 -2.54
N SER A 45 -2.37 1.78 -2.00
CA SER A 45 -1.67 1.33 -0.80
C SER A 45 -0.16 1.23 -1.02
N PHE A 46 0.29 0.72 -2.17
CA PHE A 46 1.71 0.63 -2.52
C PHE A 46 2.38 2.00 -2.63
N VAL A 47 1.71 2.97 -3.26
CA VAL A 47 2.18 4.37 -3.29
C VAL A 47 2.30 4.93 -1.87
N ASN A 48 1.29 4.70 -1.01
CA ASN A 48 1.34 5.12 0.39
C ASN A 48 2.48 4.46 1.17
N PHE A 49 2.75 3.19 0.90
CA PHE A 49 3.86 2.45 1.50
C PHE A 49 5.22 3.03 1.07
N ILE A 50 5.40 3.37 -0.22
CA ILE A 50 6.61 4.03 -0.71
C ILE A 50 6.81 5.38 -0.02
N ILE A 51 5.78 6.22 0.02
CA ILE A 51 5.84 7.54 0.68
C ILE A 51 6.23 7.37 2.15
N ASN A 52 5.62 6.40 2.84
CA ASN A 52 5.92 6.11 4.24
C ASN A 52 7.38 5.66 4.45
N SER A 53 7.87 4.76 3.60
CA SER A 53 9.25 4.24 3.66
C SER A 53 10.27 5.34 3.40
N LEU A 54 10.06 6.17 2.37
CA LEU A 54 10.92 7.33 2.09
C LEU A 54 10.91 8.36 3.22
N THR A 55 9.73 8.65 3.78
CA THR A 55 9.60 9.56 4.93
C THR A 55 10.38 9.03 6.14
N THR A 56 10.22 7.73 6.43
CA THR A 56 10.90 7.07 7.55
C THR A 56 12.42 7.10 7.38
N GLU A 57 12.93 6.80 6.18
CA GLU A 57 14.36 6.88 5.87
C GLU A 57 14.90 8.31 6.05
N MET A 58 14.19 9.32 5.54
CA MET A 58 14.56 10.73 5.72
C MET A 58 14.60 11.14 7.19
N ILE A 59 13.64 10.67 8.00
CA ILE A 59 13.59 10.94 9.44
C ILE A 59 14.77 10.30 10.18
N ILE A 60 15.19 9.10 9.77
CA ILE A 60 16.32 8.40 10.39
C ILE A 60 17.64 9.11 10.03
N MET A 61 17.80 9.56 8.78
CA MET A 61 19.06 10.13 8.28
C MET A 61 19.26 11.63 8.57
N LYS A 62 18.21 12.45 8.70
CA LYS A 62 18.33 13.93 8.91
C LYS A 62 18.27 14.36 10.38
N ASP A 63 18.88 15.53 10.64
CA ASP A 63 18.90 16.23 11.93
C ASP A 63 17.48 16.53 12.46
N LYS A 64 17.32 16.57 13.79
CA LYS A 64 16.04 16.52 14.53
C LYS A 64 15.11 17.73 14.29
N ARG A 65 15.62 18.85 13.76
CA ARG A 65 14.91 20.15 13.74
C ARG A 65 13.57 20.16 12.98
N PHE A 66 13.37 19.29 11.98
CA PHE A 66 12.16 19.28 11.15
C PHE A 66 11.41 17.94 11.11
N LYS A 67 11.73 17.00 12.00
CA LYS A 67 11.15 15.64 11.98
C LYS A 67 9.62 15.67 12.14
N GLY A 68 9.11 16.47 13.09
CA GLY A 68 7.67 16.60 13.32
C GLY A 68 6.90 17.13 12.10
N LEU A 69 7.45 18.16 11.43
CA LEU A 69 6.84 18.74 10.23
C LEU A 69 6.83 17.76 9.06
N LEU A 70 7.92 17.00 8.86
CA LEU A 70 8.00 15.97 7.82
C LEU A 70 7.00 14.83 8.05
N ILE A 71 6.84 14.38 9.30
CA ILE A 71 5.84 13.38 9.67
C ILE A 71 4.44 13.89 9.36
N LEU A 72 4.11 15.10 9.81
CA LEU A 72 2.80 15.70 9.62
C LEU A 72 2.46 15.85 8.13
N LEU A 73 3.39 16.38 7.33
CA LEU A 73 3.21 16.54 5.89
C LEU A 73 3.00 15.19 5.20
N SER A 74 3.77 14.17 5.57
CA SER A 74 3.61 12.80 5.04
C SER A 74 2.25 12.20 5.38
N TYR A 75 1.72 12.44 6.57
CA TYR A 75 0.36 12.03 6.92
C TYR A 75 -0.70 12.75 6.08
N ILE A 76 -0.61 14.07 5.95
CA ILE A 76 -1.57 14.85 5.16
C ILE A 76 -1.60 14.36 3.70
N VAL A 77 -0.44 14.14 3.09
CA VAL A 77 -0.35 13.63 1.71
C VAL A 77 -1.03 12.27 1.59
N ARG A 78 -0.70 11.31 2.47
CA ARG A 78 -1.27 9.95 2.41
C ARG A 78 -2.77 9.92 2.64
N ILE A 79 -3.26 10.67 3.63
CA ILE A 79 -4.70 10.77 3.93
C ILE A 79 -5.42 11.44 2.75
N GLY A 80 -4.88 12.55 2.24
CA GLY A 80 -5.43 13.25 1.08
C GLY A 80 -5.52 12.38 -0.16
N LEU A 81 -4.50 11.54 -0.41
CA LEU A 81 -4.48 10.60 -1.53
C LEU A 81 -5.60 9.57 -1.44
N VAL A 82 -5.74 8.90 -0.28
CA VAL A 82 -6.76 7.87 -0.07
C VAL A 82 -8.16 8.46 -0.07
N CYS A 83 -8.36 9.57 0.65
CA CYS A 83 -9.66 10.24 0.71
C CYS A 83 -10.07 10.78 -0.67
N GLY A 84 -9.15 11.41 -1.41
CA GLY A 84 -9.43 11.95 -2.74
C GLY A 84 -9.87 10.86 -3.72
N ILE A 85 -9.15 9.74 -3.76
CA ILE A 85 -9.52 8.58 -4.60
C ILE A 85 -10.85 7.98 -4.15
N SER A 86 -11.02 7.78 -2.83
CA SER A 86 -12.25 7.20 -2.26
C SER A 86 -13.49 8.02 -2.59
N LEU A 87 -13.42 9.35 -2.47
CA LEU A 87 -14.53 10.25 -2.80
C LEU A 87 -14.87 10.23 -4.30
N ALA A 88 -13.88 10.02 -5.17
CA ALA A 88 -14.14 9.86 -6.59
C ALA A 88 -14.85 8.52 -6.91
N ILE A 89 -14.52 7.46 -6.17
CA ILE A 89 -15.08 6.11 -6.38
C ILE A 89 -16.50 5.99 -5.82
N ILE A 90 -16.76 6.50 -4.62
CA ILE A 90 -18.07 6.36 -3.96
C ILE A 90 -19.20 7.03 -4.75
N LYS A 91 -18.89 8.10 -5.51
CA LYS A 91 -19.83 8.74 -6.43
C LYS A 91 -20.30 7.83 -7.56
N LYS A 92 -19.54 6.78 -7.90
CA LYS A 92 -19.91 5.81 -8.94
C LYS A 92 -20.73 4.66 -8.37
N SER A 93 -20.26 4.05 -7.27
CA SER A 93 -20.94 2.93 -6.62
C SER A 93 -20.35 2.67 -5.24
N GLU A 94 -21.22 2.38 -4.27
CA GLU A 94 -20.82 1.94 -2.93
C GLU A 94 -20.05 0.62 -2.98
N VAL A 95 -20.43 -0.31 -3.87
CA VAL A 95 -19.73 -1.59 -4.05
C VAL A 95 -18.31 -1.38 -4.53
N SER A 96 -18.09 -0.46 -5.49
CA SER A 96 -16.75 -0.10 -5.96
C SER A 96 -15.88 0.45 -4.83
N PHE A 97 -16.46 1.23 -3.91
CA PHE A 97 -15.77 1.77 -2.76
C PHE A 97 -15.34 0.68 -1.78
N PHE A 98 -16.21 -0.28 -1.47
CA PHE A 98 -15.83 -1.41 -0.62
C PHE A 98 -14.76 -2.31 -1.25
N ILE A 99 -14.85 -2.56 -2.56
CA ILE A 99 -13.83 -3.34 -3.28
C ILE A 99 -12.49 -2.59 -3.31
N PHE A 100 -12.51 -1.27 -3.46
CA PHE A 100 -11.32 -0.43 -3.35
C PHE A 100 -10.68 -0.51 -1.96
N ILE A 101 -11.48 -0.36 -0.89
CA ILE A 101 -10.97 -0.48 0.48
C ILE A 101 -10.40 -1.88 0.72
N ALA A 102 -11.08 -2.92 0.26
CA ALA A 102 -10.59 -4.29 0.38
C ALA A 102 -9.19 -4.43 -0.26
N GLY A 103 -9.01 -3.91 -1.48
CA GLY A 103 -7.71 -3.86 -2.15
C GLY A 103 -6.67 -3.06 -1.38
N TYR A 104 -7.03 -1.90 -0.86
CA TYR A 104 -6.14 -1.07 -0.05
C TYR A 104 -5.68 -1.78 1.23
N THR A 105 -6.59 -2.47 1.92
CA THR A 105 -6.29 -3.22 3.15
C THR A 105 -5.54 -4.52 2.89
N ALA A 106 -5.66 -5.11 1.69
CA ALA A 106 -4.98 -6.35 1.33
C ALA A 106 -3.45 -6.21 1.34
N GLN A 107 -2.90 -5.01 1.24
CA GLN A 107 -1.47 -4.76 1.45
C GLN A 107 -0.96 -5.20 2.82
N LEU A 108 -1.82 -5.22 3.85
CA LEU A 108 -1.45 -5.78 5.15
C LEU A 108 -1.03 -7.24 5.03
N LEU A 109 -1.68 -8.01 4.15
CA LEU A 109 -1.29 -9.39 3.86
C LEU A 109 0.08 -9.47 3.20
N ALA A 110 0.38 -8.59 2.25
CA ALA A 110 1.71 -8.53 1.61
C ALA A 110 2.83 -8.25 2.61
N ILE A 111 2.59 -7.31 3.54
CA ILE A 111 3.54 -6.99 4.61
C ILE A 111 3.71 -8.18 5.58
N LEU A 112 2.64 -8.90 5.91
CA LEU A 112 2.71 -10.11 6.73
C LEU A 112 3.50 -11.22 6.03
N CYS A 113 3.24 -11.48 4.75
CA CYS A 113 3.98 -12.44 3.93
C CYS A 113 5.48 -12.08 3.87
N TYR A 114 5.80 -10.80 3.72
CA TYR A 114 7.16 -10.31 3.81
C TYR A 114 7.81 -10.61 5.17
N GLY A 115 7.12 -10.31 6.27
CA GLY A 115 7.60 -10.60 7.63
C GLY A 115 7.90 -12.09 7.85
N PHE A 116 7.01 -12.98 7.38
CA PHE A 116 7.24 -14.44 7.46
C PHE A 116 8.40 -14.91 6.58
N SER A 117 8.54 -14.37 5.36
CA SER A 117 9.66 -14.68 4.47
C SER A 117 11.00 -14.31 5.12
N LEU A 118 11.06 -13.18 5.82
CA LEU A 118 12.25 -12.74 6.54
C LEU A 118 12.61 -13.66 7.72
N LYS A 119 11.60 -14.11 8.48
CA LYS A 119 11.79 -15.09 9.55
C LYS A 119 12.38 -16.39 9.01
N SER A 120 11.84 -16.88 7.89
CA SER A 120 12.35 -18.10 7.23
C SER A 120 13.78 -17.98 6.73
N GLN A 121 14.20 -16.80 6.26
CA GLN A 121 15.58 -16.57 5.80
C GLN A 121 16.60 -16.45 6.95
N LYS A 122 16.17 -15.94 8.12
CA LYS A 122 17.05 -15.75 9.29
C LYS A 122 17.12 -16.96 10.22
N GLY A 123 16.40 -18.06 9.92
CA GLY A 123 16.57 -19.35 10.60
C GLY A 123 16.23 -19.32 12.10
N VAL A 124 15.16 -18.60 12.50
CA VAL A 124 14.62 -18.63 13.88
C VAL A 124 13.22 -19.21 13.88
#